data_AF-A0A928M338-F1
#
_entry.id   AF-A0A928M338-F1
#
_cell.length_a   1.000
_cell.length_b   1.000
_cell.length_c   1.000
_cell.angle_alpha   90.00
_cell.angle_beta   90.00
_cell.angle_gamma   90.00
#
_symmetry.space_group_name_H-M   'P 1'
#
loop_
_entity.id
_entity.type
_entity.pdbx_description
1 polymer ?
#
loop_
_entity_poly.entity_id
_entity_poly.type
_entity_poly.pdbx_seq_one_letter_code
_entity_poly.pdbx_strand_id
1 'polypeptide(L)'
;MKKTFTTVMPDQIGAFLRATQCVSELGLNITRVSYNKAVDTHMLFIEVEGGEEALQVAQEELEALGYLNDRDSLGNVILIEFQLRDQPGALLPVLQLIHQYAFNISFISSRETGGDYQYFKMGLFVENGRQISAFLRRAAALCPIRVLEYDESEQILDNTVFYVSFAGKIAEKLGLGAEEKQQLLLCSNLIMQMLEERSQPPHKTFEYIGTFAEHLITYRGEAYRPRITHSTTVSGLPLLLIEPPCGSNTCVITCQDGTLLFVDSGFACYGDELWACLAREIPDFAARRKELLLTHADVDHTGCVDRFDRIYLSRASYES
;
A
#
# COMPACT_ATOMS: atom_id res chain seq x y z
N MET A 1 19.96 -7.15 -9.04
CA MET A 1 18.89 -6.23 -8.59
C MET A 1 17.53 -6.83 -8.90
N LYS A 2 16.49 -6.47 -8.16
CA LYS A 2 15.11 -6.91 -8.41
C LYS A 2 14.26 -5.74 -8.89
N LYS A 3 13.40 -5.97 -9.86
CA LYS A 3 12.46 -4.98 -10.41
C LYS A 3 11.11 -5.63 -10.65
N THR A 4 10.03 -4.96 -10.25
CA THR A 4 8.66 -5.42 -10.51
C THR A 4 8.08 -4.67 -11.70
N PHE A 5 7.70 -5.41 -12.74
CA PHE A 5 6.92 -4.93 -13.86
C PHE A 5 5.43 -5.13 -13.57
N THR A 6 4.66 -4.04 -13.60
CA THR A 6 3.20 -4.09 -13.58
C THR A 6 2.71 -3.92 -14.99
N THR A 7 2.11 -4.95 -15.55
CA THR A 7 1.69 -4.97 -16.95
C THR A 7 0.19 -5.23 -17.07
N VAL A 8 -0.40 -4.64 -18.11
CA VAL A 8 -1.65 -5.13 -18.68
C VAL A 8 -1.32 -6.33 -19.59
N MET A 9 -1.61 -7.55 -19.14
CA MET A 9 -1.59 -8.75 -19.94
C MET A 9 -2.57 -8.62 -21.11
N PRO A 10 -2.08 -8.67 -22.36
CA PRO A 10 -2.95 -8.70 -23.53
C PRO A 10 -3.87 -9.92 -23.45
N ASP A 11 -5.17 -9.76 -23.74
CA ASP A 11 -6.12 -10.88 -23.82
C ASP A 11 -5.91 -11.66 -25.14
N GLN A 12 -4.74 -12.27 -25.26
CA GLN A 12 -4.25 -13.03 -26.41
C GLN A 12 -3.64 -14.34 -25.94
N ILE A 13 -3.87 -15.42 -26.70
CA ILE A 13 -3.27 -16.72 -26.41
C ILE A 13 -1.74 -16.59 -26.43
N GLY A 14 -1.09 -17.08 -25.38
CA GLY A 14 0.37 -17.06 -25.26
C GLY A 14 0.97 -15.71 -24.84
N ALA A 15 0.18 -14.75 -24.36
CA ALA A 15 0.69 -13.47 -23.87
C ALA A 15 1.78 -13.65 -22.79
N PHE A 16 1.52 -14.46 -21.76
CA PHE A 16 2.52 -14.67 -20.71
C PHE A 16 3.78 -15.40 -21.23
N LEU A 17 3.64 -16.26 -22.25
CA LEU A 17 4.77 -16.90 -22.92
C LEU A 17 5.68 -15.85 -23.57
N ARG A 18 5.11 -14.85 -24.26
CA ARG A 18 5.91 -13.77 -24.86
C ARG A 18 6.63 -12.93 -23.81
N ALA A 19 5.96 -12.57 -22.72
CA ALA A 19 6.60 -11.87 -21.62
C ALA A 19 7.75 -12.69 -21.02
N THR A 20 7.57 -14.00 -20.88
CA THR A 20 8.61 -14.92 -20.38
C THR A 20 9.78 -15.05 -21.33
N GLN A 21 9.52 -15.11 -22.65
CA GLN A 21 10.57 -15.15 -23.68
C GLN A 21 11.43 -13.88 -23.64
N CYS A 22 10.81 -12.70 -23.62
CA CYS A 22 11.51 -11.42 -23.49
C CYS A 22 12.46 -11.39 -22.28
N VAL A 23 11.94 -11.80 -21.10
CA VAL A 23 12.76 -11.83 -19.87
C VAL A 23 13.89 -12.87 -19.98
N SER A 24 13.60 -14.06 -20.51
CA SER A 24 14.56 -15.18 -20.56
C SER A 24 15.68 -14.95 -21.58
N GLU A 25 15.38 -14.32 -22.72
CA GLU A 25 16.36 -13.99 -23.78
C GLU A 25 17.43 -13.02 -23.28
N LEU A 26 17.09 -12.18 -22.29
CA LEU A 26 17.99 -11.23 -21.64
C LEU A 26 18.78 -11.84 -20.46
N GLY A 27 18.66 -13.16 -20.23
CA GLY A 27 19.32 -13.85 -19.12
C GLY A 27 18.81 -13.45 -17.74
N LEU A 28 17.60 -12.87 -17.68
CA LEU A 28 16.95 -12.46 -16.45
C LEU A 28 16.11 -13.61 -15.88
N ASN A 29 15.89 -13.60 -14.56
CA ASN A 29 15.09 -14.60 -13.88
C ASN A 29 13.79 -13.99 -13.37
N ILE A 30 12.66 -14.66 -13.61
CA ILE A 30 11.38 -14.29 -12.99
C ILE A 30 11.35 -14.90 -11.59
N THR A 31 11.39 -14.08 -10.56
CA THR A 31 11.35 -14.52 -9.16
C THR A 31 9.93 -14.63 -8.64
N ARG A 32 8.98 -13.88 -9.22
CA ARG A 32 7.58 -13.88 -8.82
C ARG A 32 6.68 -13.50 -9.99
N VAL A 33 5.51 -14.13 -10.05
CA VAL A 33 4.43 -13.80 -10.99
C VAL A 33 3.12 -13.81 -10.24
N SER A 34 2.30 -12.79 -10.44
CA SER A 34 0.93 -12.73 -9.91
C SER A 34 0.00 -12.29 -11.03
N TYR A 35 -0.98 -13.12 -11.34
CA TYR A 35 -2.02 -12.84 -12.33
C TYR A 35 -3.35 -13.35 -11.80
N ASN A 36 -4.34 -12.47 -11.72
CA ASN A 36 -5.66 -12.84 -11.27
C ASN A 36 -6.73 -12.32 -12.23
N LYS A 37 -7.07 -13.15 -13.22
CA LYS A 37 -8.08 -12.84 -14.25
C LYS A 37 -9.49 -12.62 -13.69
N ALA A 38 -9.79 -13.15 -12.50
CA ALA A 38 -11.11 -13.05 -11.88
C ALA A 38 -11.45 -11.64 -11.36
N VAL A 39 -10.50 -10.73 -11.48
CA VAL A 39 -10.29 -9.64 -10.53
C VAL A 39 -9.85 -8.36 -11.25
N ASP A 40 -8.88 -8.52 -12.15
CA ASP A 40 -8.49 -7.56 -13.15
C ASP A 40 -8.15 -8.40 -14.37
N THR A 41 -8.94 -8.25 -15.43
CA THR A 41 -8.78 -9.05 -16.65
C THR A 41 -7.44 -8.78 -17.34
N HIS A 42 -6.74 -7.74 -16.89
CA HIS A 42 -5.60 -7.15 -17.55
C HIS A 42 -4.37 -7.08 -16.63
N MET A 43 -4.45 -6.89 -15.31
CA MET A 43 -3.21 -6.74 -14.52
C MET A 43 -2.44 -8.04 -14.21
N LEU A 44 -1.17 -8.04 -14.62
CA LEU A 44 -0.14 -9.05 -14.39
C LEU A 44 1.06 -8.38 -13.73
N PHE A 45 1.54 -8.97 -12.63
CA PHE A 45 2.74 -8.54 -11.94
C PHE A 45 3.85 -9.55 -12.18
N ILE A 46 5.01 -9.07 -12.64
CA ILE A 46 6.20 -9.89 -12.87
C ILE A 46 7.36 -9.26 -12.11
N GLU A 47 7.88 -9.95 -11.11
CA GLU A 47 9.14 -9.56 -10.47
C GLU A 47 10.29 -10.28 -11.14
N VAL A 48 11.28 -9.50 -11.58
CA VAL A 48 12.40 -9.96 -12.35
C VAL A 48 13.69 -9.58 -11.65
N GLU A 49 14.62 -10.52 -11.58
CA GLU A 49 15.94 -10.35 -10.99
C GLU A 49 17.02 -10.48 -12.06
N GLY A 50 17.99 -9.56 -12.04
CA GLY A 50 19.17 -9.62 -12.90
C GLY A 50 20.01 -8.34 -12.88
N GLY A 51 20.80 -8.16 -13.94
CA GLY A 51 21.64 -6.98 -14.16
C GLY A 51 20.83 -5.75 -14.56
N GLU A 52 21.26 -4.57 -14.13
CA GLU A 52 20.52 -3.31 -14.31
C GLU A 52 20.29 -2.95 -15.79
N GLU A 53 21.32 -3.09 -16.64
CA GLU A 53 21.19 -2.87 -18.09
C GLU A 53 20.18 -3.82 -18.73
N ALA A 54 20.20 -5.10 -18.37
CA ALA A 54 19.26 -6.08 -18.88
C ALA A 54 17.81 -5.80 -18.40
N LEU A 55 17.64 -5.36 -17.15
CA LEU A 55 16.33 -4.95 -16.61
C LEU A 55 15.76 -3.70 -17.32
N GLN A 56 16.63 -2.83 -17.84
CA GLN A 56 16.21 -1.66 -18.60
C GLN A 56 15.77 -2.05 -20.02
N VAL A 57 16.53 -2.90 -20.70
CA VAL A 57 16.15 -3.46 -22.01
C VAL A 57 14.83 -4.23 -21.92
N ALA A 58 14.64 -5.03 -20.86
CA ALA A 58 13.39 -5.75 -20.63
C ALA A 58 12.19 -4.81 -20.47
N GLN A 59 12.38 -3.64 -19.85
CA GLN A 59 11.31 -2.64 -19.73
C GLN A 59 10.89 -2.12 -21.11
N GLU A 60 11.86 -1.72 -21.93
CA GLU A 60 11.61 -1.16 -23.26
C GLU A 60 10.93 -2.19 -24.19
N GLU A 61 11.35 -3.45 -24.14
CA GLU A 61 10.71 -4.52 -24.92
C GLU A 61 9.28 -4.82 -24.46
N LEU A 62 9.04 -4.86 -23.15
CA LEU A 62 7.69 -5.03 -22.60
C LEU A 62 6.78 -3.83 -22.91
N GLU A 63 7.30 -2.60 -22.88
CA GLU A 63 6.60 -1.39 -23.35
C GLU A 63 6.22 -1.49 -24.83
N ALA A 64 7.18 -1.84 -25.70
CA ALA A 64 6.95 -1.98 -27.13
C ALA A 64 5.92 -3.08 -27.48
N LEU A 65 5.84 -4.12 -26.65
CA LEU A 65 4.86 -5.20 -26.78
C LEU A 65 3.47 -4.82 -26.22
N GLY A 66 3.31 -3.63 -25.65
CA GLY A 66 2.05 -3.13 -25.09
C GLY A 66 1.71 -3.72 -23.72
N TYR A 67 2.70 -4.30 -23.03
CA TYR A 67 2.52 -4.85 -21.68
C TYR A 67 2.48 -3.73 -20.65
N LEU A 68 3.25 -2.66 -20.83
CA LEU A 68 3.32 -1.54 -19.90
C LEU A 68 2.44 -0.38 -20.40
N ASN A 69 1.13 -0.42 -20.10
CA ASN A 69 0.21 0.68 -20.41
C ASN A 69 0.25 1.77 -19.32
N ASP A 70 -0.14 2.99 -19.70
CA ASP A 70 -0.04 4.22 -18.90
C ASP A 70 -0.52 4.08 -17.45
N ARG A 71 0.28 4.66 -16.55
CA ARG A 71 0.25 4.61 -15.08
C ARG A 71 -1.04 5.15 -14.43
N ASP A 72 -2.02 5.60 -15.22
CA ASP A 72 -3.16 6.39 -14.76
C ASP A 72 -4.49 5.62 -14.63
N SER A 73 -4.59 4.37 -15.11
CA SER A 73 -5.86 3.63 -15.10
C SER A 73 -6.06 2.77 -13.85
N LEU A 74 -5.67 3.25 -12.66
CA LEU A 74 -6.04 2.61 -11.39
C LEU A 74 -7.42 3.14 -10.94
N GLY A 75 -8.46 2.69 -11.65
CA GLY A 75 -9.86 3.01 -11.36
C GLY A 75 -10.29 2.62 -9.94
N ASN A 76 -11.31 3.31 -9.45
CA ASN A 76 -11.87 3.05 -8.12
C ASN A 76 -12.90 1.91 -8.23
N VAL A 77 -12.76 0.87 -7.42
CA VAL A 77 -13.78 -0.19 -7.31
C VAL A 77 -14.83 0.20 -6.29
N ILE A 78 -16.10 0.20 -6.67
CA ILE A 78 -17.22 0.43 -5.76
C ILE A 78 -18.05 -0.84 -5.64
N LEU A 79 -18.34 -1.21 -4.39
CA LEU A 79 -19.22 -2.32 -4.06
C LEU A 79 -20.67 -1.84 -3.90
N ILE A 80 -21.55 -2.47 -4.66
CA ILE A 80 -22.98 -2.17 -4.66
C ILE A 80 -23.75 -3.47 -4.55
N GLU A 81 -24.68 -3.52 -3.61
CA GLU A 81 -25.67 -4.57 -3.51
C GLU A 81 -26.96 -4.11 -4.19
N PHE A 82 -27.46 -4.92 -5.12
CA PHE A 82 -28.73 -4.73 -5.82
C PHE A 82 -29.73 -5.74 -5.30
N GLN A 83 -30.86 -5.25 -4.76
CA GLN A 83 -31.96 -6.10 -4.34
C GLN A 83 -32.94 -6.30 -5.50
N LEU A 84 -32.86 -7.44 -6.18
CA LEU A 84 -33.68 -7.74 -7.35
C LEU A 84 -34.77 -8.76 -7.01
N ARG A 85 -35.92 -8.66 -7.68
CA ARG A 85 -36.95 -9.71 -7.57
C ARG A 85 -36.42 -11.01 -8.15
N ASP A 86 -36.68 -12.12 -7.47
CA ASP A 86 -36.31 -13.44 -7.96
C ASP A 86 -37.29 -13.90 -9.05
N GLN A 87 -37.09 -13.34 -10.24
CA GLN A 87 -37.86 -13.66 -11.44
C GLN A 87 -36.96 -13.63 -12.68
N PRO A 88 -37.29 -14.40 -13.73
CA PRO A 88 -36.51 -14.41 -14.96
C PRO A 88 -36.25 -13.02 -15.52
N GLY A 89 -34.98 -12.71 -15.79
CA GLY A 89 -34.55 -11.46 -16.43
C GLY A 89 -34.43 -10.24 -15.51
N ALA A 90 -34.67 -10.36 -14.20
CA ALA A 90 -34.61 -9.22 -13.27
C ALA A 90 -33.24 -8.50 -13.23
N LEU A 91 -32.15 -9.22 -13.52
CA LEU A 91 -30.78 -8.68 -13.56
C LEU A 91 -30.46 -7.87 -14.83
N LEU A 92 -31.18 -8.11 -15.93
CA LEU A 92 -30.84 -7.54 -17.24
C LEU A 92 -30.81 -6.00 -17.26
N PRO A 93 -31.78 -5.27 -16.67
CA PRO A 93 -31.75 -3.81 -16.66
C PRO A 93 -30.54 -3.23 -15.93
N VAL A 94 -30.07 -3.90 -14.87
CA VAL A 94 -28.88 -3.50 -14.10
C VAL A 94 -27.62 -3.68 -14.94
N LEU A 95 -27.45 -4.82 -15.60
CA LEU A 95 -26.29 -5.06 -16.48
C LEU A 95 -26.26 -4.12 -17.69
N GLN A 96 -27.43 -3.83 -18.28
CA GLN A 96 -27.55 -2.84 -19.35
C GLN A 96 -27.16 -1.44 -18.88
N LEU A 97 -27.54 -1.06 -17.65
CA LEU A 97 -27.14 0.20 -17.06
C LEU A 97 -25.63 0.25 -16.82
N ILE A 98 -25.03 -0.80 -16.24
CA ILE A 98 -23.57 -0.90 -16.04
C ILE A 98 -22.83 -0.74 -17.37
N HIS A 99 -23.30 -1.42 -18.41
CA HIS A 99 -22.74 -1.32 -19.76
C HIS A 99 -22.84 0.09 -20.35
N GLN A 100 -23.97 0.80 -20.18
CA GLN A 100 -24.14 2.18 -20.66
C GLN A 100 -23.14 3.16 -20.06
N TYR A 101 -22.70 2.91 -18.83
CA TYR A 101 -21.69 3.72 -18.14
C TYR A 101 -20.25 3.24 -18.41
N ALA A 102 -20.07 2.21 -19.25
CA ALA A 102 -18.78 1.59 -19.52
C ALA A 102 -18.04 1.15 -18.25
N PHE A 103 -18.78 0.71 -17.23
CA PHE A 103 -18.19 0.18 -16.01
C PHE A 103 -17.88 -1.31 -16.18
N ASN A 104 -16.68 -1.71 -15.76
CA ASN A 104 -16.30 -3.11 -15.74
C ASN A 104 -16.77 -3.76 -14.43
N ILE A 105 -17.35 -4.96 -14.53
CA ILE A 105 -17.72 -5.75 -13.35
C ILE A 105 -16.49 -6.53 -12.93
N SER A 106 -15.86 -6.12 -11.84
CA SER A 106 -14.68 -6.79 -11.26
C SER A 106 -15.07 -7.91 -10.30
N PHE A 107 -16.30 -7.90 -9.79
CA PHE A 107 -16.81 -8.93 -8.91
C PHE A 107 -18.34 -9.01 -9.04
N ILE A 108 -18.88 -10.23 -9.01
CA ILE A 108 -20.31 -10.46 -8.88
C ILE A 108 -20.52 -11.69 -8.00
N SER A 109 -21.36 -11.55 -6.98
CA SER A 109 -21.85 -12.69 -6.21
C SER A 109 -23.34 -12.54 -5.96
N SER A 110 -24.00 -13.68 -5.91
CA SER A 110 -25.38 -13.78 -5.48
C SER A 110 -25.61 -15.13 -4.84
N ARG A 111 -26.47 -15.19 -3.83
CA ARG A 111 -26.89 -16.42 -3.19
C ARG A 111 -28.40 -16.50 -3.22
N GLU A 112 -28.92 -17.69 -3.51
CA GLU A 112 -30.34 -17.98 -3.45
C GLU A 112 -30.78 -17.96 -1.98
N THR A 113 -31.63 -16.99 -1.64
CA THR A 113 -32.14 -16.79 -0.28
C THR A 113 -33.50 -17.46 -0.03
N GLY A 114 -34.09 -18.11 -1.04
CA GLY A 114 -35.37 -18.82 -0.93
C GLY A 114 -36.60 -17.93 -0.70
N GLY A 115 -36.50 -16.62 -0.99
CA GLY A 115 -37.59 -15.65 -0.87
C GLY A 115 -37.82 -14.88 -2.16
N ASP A 116 -38.78 -13.95 -2.19
CA ASP A 116 -39.19 -13.19 -3.38
C ASP A 116 -38.10 -12.29 -4.00
N TYR A 117 -36.93 -12.20 -3.36
CA TYR A 117 -35.82 -11.34 -3.75
C TYR A 117 -34.48 -12.09 -3.66
N GLN A 118 -33.60 -11.71 -4.57
CA GLN A 118 -32.22 -12.15 -4.66
C GLN A 118 -31.30 -10.92 -4.60
N TYR A 119 -30.26 -11.02 -3.79
CA TYR A 119 -29.29 -9.94 -3.58
C TYR A 119 -28.06 -10.19 -4.45
N PHE A 120 -27.71 -9.21 -5.27
CA PHE A 120 -26.54 -9.23 -6.13
C PHE A 120 -25.51 -8.24 -5.61
N LYS A 121 -24.41 -8.73 -5.07
CA LYS A 121 -23.26 -7.90 -4.66
C LYS A 121 -22.31 -7.80 -5.84
N MET A 122 -22.02 -6.60 -6.30
CA MET A 122 -21.13 -6.36 -7.44
C MET A 122 -20.03 -5.36 -7.09
N GLY A 123 -18.80 -5.68 -7.48
CA GLY A 123 -17.69 -4.73 -7.55
C GLY A 123 -17.66 -4.13 -8.95
N LEU A 124 -17.79 -2.81 -9.05
CA LEU A 124 -17.74 -2.08 -10.30
C LEU A 124 -16.46 -1.25 -10.34
N PHE A 125 -15.61 -1.52 -11.33
CA PHE A 125 -14.42 -0.73 -11.61
C PHE A 125 -14.81 0.53 -12.39
N VAL A 126 -14.47 1.68 -11.81
CA VAL A 126 -14.85 3.00 -12.32
C VAL A 126 -13.60 3.83 -12.56
N GLU A 127 -13.27 4.02 -13.83
CA GLU A 127 -12.13 4.83 -14.28
C GLU A 127 -12.34 6.33 -13.99
N ASN A 128 -13.59 6.79 -13.94
CA ASN A 128 -13.92 8.21 -13.71
C ASN A 128 -15.02 8.39 -12.65
N GLY A 129 -14.61 8.78 -11.43
CA GLY A 129 -15.51 8.96 -10.29
C GLY A 129 -16.66 9.95 -10.49
N ARG A 130 -16.59 10.88 -11.48
CA ARG A 130 -17.67 11.85 -11.73
C ARG A 130 -18.96 11.21 -12.24
N GLN A 131 -18.90 10.00 -12.81
CA GLN A 131 -20.08 9.31 -13.33
C GLN A 131 -20.82 8.48 -12.28
N ILE A 132 -20.21 8.25 -11.11
CA ILE A 132 -20.75 7.34 -10.10
C ILE A 132 -22.08 7.82 -9.53
N SER A 133 -22.20 9.11 -9.20
CA SER A 133 -23.42 9.66 -8.61
C SER A 133 -24.59 9.65 -9.61
N ALA A 134 -24.30 9.75 -10.90
CA ALA A 134 -25.29 9.60 -11.96
C ALA A 134 -25.72 8.14 -12.11
N PHE A 135 -24.77 7.20 -12.08
CA PHE A 135 -25.05 5.77 -12.10
C PHE A 135 -25.90 5.34 -10.90
N LEU A 136 -25.52 5.70 -9.67
CA LEU A 136 -26.24 5.32 -8.44
C LEU A 136 -27.70 5.80 -8.45
N ARG A 137 -27.95 7.03 -8.92
CA ARG A 137 -29.32 7.56 -9.04
C ARG A 137 -30.16 6.75 -10.03
N ARG A 138 -29.59 6.36 -11.18
CA ARG A 138 -30.30 5.56 -12.17
C ARG A 138 -30.48 4.11 -11.72
N ALA A 139 -29.50 3.55 -11.03
CA ALA A 139 -29.57 2.21 -10.45
C ALA A 139 -30.66 2.12 -9.37
N ALA A 140 -30.74 3.12 -8.48
CA ALA A 140 -31.78 3.23 -7.46
C ALA A 140 -33.21 3.33 -8.03
N ALA A 141 -33.35 3.80 -9.28
CA ALA A 141 -34.64 3.84 -9.97
C ALA A 141 -35.05 2.47 -10.53
N LEU A 142 -34.11 1.53 -10.72
CA LEU A 142 -34.39 0.18 -11.18
C LEU A 142 -34.73 -0.76 -10.02
N CYS A 143 -34.01 -0.63 -8.92
CA CYS A 143 -34.21 -1.45 -7.72
C CYS A 143 -33.60 -0.78 -6.48
N PRO A 144 -33.97 -1.21 -5.26
CA PRO A 144 -33.26 -0.82 -4.06
C PRO A 144 -31.78 -1.22 -4.18
N ILE A 145 -30.91 -0.26 -3.91
CA ILE A 145 -29.46 -0.46 -3.89
C ILE A 145 -28.91 -0.08 -2.53
N ARG A 146 -27.89 -0.81 -2.09
CA ARG A 146 -27.06 -0.46 -0.94
C ARG A 146 -25.64 -0.29 -1.47
N VAL A 147 -25.11 0.93 -1.42
CA VAL A 147 -23.66 1.09 -1.56
C VAL A 147 -23.06 0.47 -0.31
N LEU A 148 -22.24 -0.56 -0.51
CA LEU A 148 -21.58 -1.22 0.60
C LEU A 148 -20.38 -0.36 0.96
N GLU A 149 -20.49 0.35 2.08
CA GLU A 149 -19.29 0.73 2.81
C GLU A 149 -18.59 -0.56 3.19
N TYR A 150 -17.27 -0.58 2.99
CA TYR A 150 -16.47 -1.73 3.37
C TYR A 150 -16.63 -1.94 4.88
N ASP A 151 -17.44 -2.93 5.25
CA ASP A 151 -17.62 -3.37 6.63
C ASP A 151 -16.66 -4.54 6.84
N GLU A 152 -15.71 -4.34 7.75
CA GLU A 152 -14.65 -5.27 8.14
C GLU A 152 -15.18 -6.63 8.64
N SER A 153 -16.51 -6.76 8.81
CA SER A 153 -17.19 -7.92 9.37
C SER A 153 -17.86 -8.88 8.35
N GLU A 154 -18.06 -8.51 7.08
CA GLU A 154 -18.74 -9.39 6.12
C GLU A 154 -17.77 -10.28 5.32
N GLN A 155 -17.73 -11.55 5.72
CA GLN A 155 -16.81 -12.62 5.33
C GLN A 155 -16.80 -13.10 3.86
N ILE A 156 -17.41 -12.40 2.90
CA ILE A 156 -17.51 -12.92 1.52
C ILE A 156 -17.46 -11.79 0.49
N LEU A 157 -16.26 -11.29 0.22
CA LEU A 157 -15.92 -10.58 -0.99
C LEU A 157 -14.61 -11.14 -1.53
N ASP A 158 -14.44 -11.16 -2.85
CA ASP A 158 -13.19 -11.55 -3.49
C ASP A 158 -12.04 -10.75 -2.87
N ASN A 159 -11.01 -11.48 -2.43
CA ASN A 159 -9.81 -10.97 -1.79
C ASN A 159 -9.18 -9.78 -2.52
N THR A 160 -9.42 -9.64 -3.82
CA THR A 160 -8.90 -8.50 -4.56
C THR A 160 -9.67 -7.20 -4.44
N VAL A 161 -10.99 -7.24 -4.45
CA VAL A 161 -11.77 -6.00 -4.24
C VAL A 161 -11.35 -5.35 -2.93
N PHE A 162 -11.03 -6.19 -1.94
CA PHE A 162 -10.51 -5.76 -0.66
C PHE A 162 -9.18 -4.99 -0.77
N TYR A 163 -8.10 -5.61 -1.28
CA TYR A 163 -6.80 -4.95 -1.21
C TYR A 163 -6.64 -3.77 -2.19
N VAL A 164 -7.39 -3.75 -3.30
CA VAL A 164 -7.45 -2.61 -4.22
C VAL A 164 -8.14 -1.42 -3.55
N SER A 165 -9.29 -1.67 -2.91
CA SER A 165 -10.01 -0.64 -2.14
C SER A 165 -9.16 -0.13 -0.98
N PHE A 166 -8.50 -1.03 -0.26
CA PHE A 166 -7.56 -0.68 0.81
C PHE A 166 -6.44 0.23 0.32
N ALA A 167 -5.72 -0.18 -0.73
CA ALA A 167 -4.62 0.60 -1.29
C ALA A 167 -5.10 1.97 -1.79
N GLY A 168 -6.26 2.03 -2.43
CA GLY A 168 -6.87 3.30 -2.86
C GLY A 168 -7.16 4.25 -1.69
N LYS A 169 -7.78 3.75 -0.61
CA LYS A 169 -8.10 4.56 0.58
C LYS A 169 -6.85 5.08 1.28
N ILE A 170 -5.84 4.23 1.45
CA ILE A 170 -4.58 4.62 2.10
C ILE A 170 -3.81 5.63 1.25
N ALA A 171 -3.76 5.43 -0.06
CA ALA A 171 -3.13 6.37 -0.99
C ALA A 171 -3.81 7.75 -0.94
N GLU A 172 -5.15 7.79 -0.94
CA GLU A 172 -5.90 9.04 -0.81
C GLU A 172 -5.61 9.73 0.53
N LYS A 173 -5.67 8.99 1.64
CA LYS A 173 -5.40 9.52 2.99
C LYS A 173 -4.01 10.10 3.15
N LEU A 174 -3.00 9.43 2.59
CA LEU A 174 -1.60 9.84 2.66
C LEU A 174 -1.20 10.84 1.56
N GLY A 175 -2.10 11.14 0.62
CA GLY A 175 -1.80 12.03 -0.51
C GLY A 175 -0.75 11.45 -1.48
N LEU A 176 -0.70 10.13 -1.61
CA LEU A 176 0.27 9.43 -2.46
C LEU A 176 -0.02 9.64 -3.96
N GLY A 177 1.04 9.77 -4.74
CA GLY A 177 0.99 9.81 -6.20
C GLY A 177 0.67 8.46 -6.83
N ALA A 178 0.53 8.44 -8.16
CA ALA A 178 0.15 7.25 -8.90
C ALA A 178 1.14 6.08 -8.73
N GLU A 179 2.45 6.36 -8.77
CA GLU A 179 3.50 5.35 -8.60
C GLU A 179 3.47 4.71 -7.20
N GLU A 180 3.29 5.53 -6.15
CA GLU A 180 3.24 5.07 -4.76
C GLU A 180 1.96 4.28 -4.48
N LYS A 181 0.82 4.71 -5.02
CA LYS A 181 -0.44 3.95 -4.97
C LYS A 181 -0.29 2.58 -5.64
N GLN A 182 0.39 2.53 -6.78
CA GLN A 182 0.66 1.28 -7.50
C GLN A 182 1.55 0.35 -6.69
N GLN A 183 2.61 0.87 -6.06
CA GLN A 183 3.47 0.09 -5.18
C GLN A 183 2.71 -0.44 -3.97
N LEU A 184 1.80 0.36 -3.39
CA LEU A 184 0.96 -0.08 -2.28
C LEU A 184 0.02 -1.21 -2.70
N LEU A 185 -0.54 -1.15 -3.90
CA LEU A 185 -1.40 -2.22 -4.44
C LEU A 185 -0.60 -3.52 -4.65
N LEU A 186 0.61 -3.43 -5.20
CA LEU A 186 1.56 -4.54 -5.33
C LEU A 186 1.87 -5.20 -3.98
N CYS A 187 2.24 -4.40 -2.99
CA CYS A 187 2.52 -4.87 -1.63
C CYS A 187 1.28 -5.48 -0.99
N SER A 188 0.10 -4.89 -1.22
CA SER A 188 -1.15 -5.41 -0.66
C SER A 188 -1.53 -6.75 -1.28
N ASN A 189 -1.37 -6.93 -2.60
CA ASN A 189 -1.53 -8.24 -3.24
C ASN A 189 -0.58 -9.29 -2.64
N LEU A 190 0.70 -8.92 -2.42
CA LEU A 190 1.67 -9.81 -1.81
C LEU A 190 1.29 -10.23 -0.38
N ILE A 191 0.89 -9.27 0.45
CA ILE A 191 0.44 -9.55 1.83
C ILE A 191 -0.74 -10.53 1.79
N MET A 192 -1.69 -10.33 0.87
CA MET A 192 -2.82 -11.24 0.71
C MET A 192 -2.37 -12.66 0.35
N GLN A 193 -1.51 -12.82 -0.65
CA GLN A 193 -0.97 -14.14 -1.04
C GLN A 193 -0.27 -14.82 0.13
N MET A 194 0.59 -14.09 0.86
CA MET A 194 1.29 -14.63 2.02
C MET A 194 0.34 -15.08 3.13
N LEU A 195 -0.76 -14.36 3.35
CA LEU A 195 -1.77 -14.69 4.35
C LEU A 195 -2.60 -15.91 3.90
N GLU A 196 -2.96 -16.00 2.62
CA GLU A 196 -3.65 -17.15 2.03
C GLU A 196 -2.82 -18.43 2.15
N GLU A 197 -1.53 -18.39 1.76
CA GLU A 197 -0.59 -19.52 1.87
C GLU A 197 -0.48 -20.03 3.31
N ARG A 198 -0.59 -19.11 4.28
CA ARG A 198 -0.51 -19.42 5.72
C ARG A 198 -1.87 -19.71 6.34
N SER A 199 -2.96 -19.71 5.56
CA SER A 199 -4.34 -19.83 6.03
C SER A 199 -4.68 -18.83 7.16
N GLN A 200 -4.09 -17.63 7.09
CA GLN A 200 -4.29 -16.55 8.04
C GLN A 200 -5.37 -15.59 7.55
N PRO A 201 -6.21 -15.05 8.46
CA PRO A 201 -7.26 -14.13 8.10
C PRO A 201 -6.69 -12.78 7.62
N PRO A 202 -6.95 -12.35 6.37
CA PRO A 202 -6.36 -11.14 5.83
C PRO A 202 -6.86 -9.84 6.48
N HIS A 203 -8.16 -9.77 6.81
CA HIS A 203 -8.82 -8.56 7.31
C HIS A 203 -8.06 -7.91 8.49
N LYS A 204 -7.67 -8.72 9.48
CA LYS A 204 -7.02 -8.23 10.70
C LYS A 204 -5.65 -7.60 10.44
N THR A 205 -4.88 -8.18 9.53
CA THR A 205 -3.56 -7.64 9.15
C THR A 205 -3.72 -6.27 8.49
N PHE A 206 -4.65 -6.17 7.54
CA PHE A 206 -4.92 -4.92 6.83
C PHE A 206 -5.58 -3.85 7.70
N GLU A 207 -6.44 -4.23 8.66
CA GLU A 207 -6.97 -3.33 9.70
C GLU A 207 -5.82 -2.71 10.52
N TYR A 208 -4.82 -3.51 10.92
CA TYR A 208 -3.64 -3.00 11.63
C TYR A 208 -2.81 -2.05 10.78
N ILE A 209 -2.58 -2.37 9.50
CA ILE A 209 -1.86 -1.48 8.58
C ILE A 209 -2.63 -0.17 8.42
N GLY A 210 -3.95 -0.23 8.23
CA GLY A 210 -4.79 0.94 8.07
C GLY A 210 -4.83 1.84 9.30
N THR A 211 -5.01 1.24 10.48
CA THR A 211 -4.97 1.94 11.77
C THR A 211 -3.62 2.61 12.00
N PHE A 212 -2.53 1.89 11.67
CA PHE A 212 -1.18 2.44 11.78
C PHE A 212 -0.97 3.64 10.85
N ALA A 213 -1.41 3.57 9.58
CA ALA A 213 -1.35 4.69 8.65
C ALA A 213 -2.17 5.90 9.13
N GLU A 214 -3.37 5.67 9.67
CA GLU A 214 -4.21 6.73 10.23
C GLU A 214 -3.52 7.44 11.40
N HIS A 215 -2.89 6.67 12.29
CA HIS A 215 -2.14 7.23 13.40
C HIS A 215 -0.94 8.06 12.91
N LEU A 216 -0.18 7.58 11.91
CA LEU A 216 0.93 8.34 11.32
C LEU A 216 0.50 9.69 10.74
N ILE A 217 -0.73 9.81 10.23
CA ILE A 217 -1.27 11.09 9.74
C ILE A 217 -1.74 11.95 10.91
N THR A 218 -2.48 11.35 11.84
CA THR A 218 -3.14 12.04 12.95
C THR A 218 -2.16 12.73 13.87
N TYR A 219 -0.99 12.12 14.13
CA TYR A 219 -0.05 12.59 15.14
C TYR A 219 1.15 13.36 14.56
N ARG A 220 0.92 14.18 13.53
CA ARG A 220 1.92 15.09 12.95
C ARG A 220 1.77 16.54 13.40
N GLY A 221 2.79 17.35 13.13
CA GLY A 221 2.76 18.79 13.44
C GLY A 221 2.46 19.06 14.92
N GLU A 222 1.45 19.87 15.22
CA GLU A 222 1.06 20.20 16.61
C GLU A 222 0.51 19.01 17.42
N ALA A 223 0.04 17.97 16.72
CA ALA A 223 -0.42 16.73 17.34
C ALA A 223 0.73 15.77 17.67
N TYR A 224 1.95 16.03 17.17
CA TYR A 224 3.15 15.30 17.56
C TYR A 224 3.52 15.64 19.01
N ARG A 225 3.06 14.79 19.93
CA ARG A 225 3.25 14.96 21.38
C ARG A 225 3.97 13.73 21.94
N PRO A 226 5.31 13.65 21.77
CA PRO A 226 6.07 12.53 22.27
C PRO A 226 6.11 12.57 23.80
N ARG A 227 6.21 11.39 24.42
CA ARG A 227 6.62 11.30 25.82
C ARG A 227 8.12 11.54 25.87
N ILE A 228 8.53 12.48 26.73
CA ILE A 228 9.93 12.87 26.88
C ILE A 228 10.38 12.45 28.28
N THR A 229 11.43 11.65 28.35
CA THR A 229 12.02 11.21 29.62
C THR A 229 13.47 11.65 29.69
N HIS A 230 13.80 12.40 30.74
CA HIS A 230 15.17 12.76 31.08
C HIS A 230 15.68 11.79 32.16
N SER A 231 16.84 11.20 31.93
CA SER A 231 17.50 10.33 32.92
C SER A 231 19.02 10.37 32.78
N THR A 232 19.71 9.46 33.44
CA THR A 232 21.16 9.37 33.44
C THR A 232 21.57 7.92 33.28
N THR A 233 22.61 7.66 32.50
CA THR A 233 23.20 6.32 32.40
C THR A 233 23.82 5.89 33.73
N VAL A 234 24.13 4.60 33.88
CA VAL A 234 24.88 4.07 35.04
C VAL A 234 26.24 4.78 35.21
N SER A 235 26.84 5.22 34.10
CA SER A 235 28.10 5.98 34.09
C SER A 235 27.94 7.49 34.34
N GLY A 236 26.73 7.97 34.62
CA GLY A 236 26.47 9.38 34.93
C GLY A 236 26.28 10.29 33.71
N LEU A 237 26.13 9.74 32.50
CA LEU A 237 25.92 10.53 31.29
C LEU A 237 24.45 10.93 31.14
N PRO A 238 24.14 12.20 30.76
CA PRO A 238 22.77 12.61 30.50
C PRO A 238 22.15 11.80 29.36
N LEU A 239 20.91 11.35 29.56
CA LEU A 239 20.13 10.58 28.60
C LEU A 239 18.77 11.24 28.40
N LEU A 240 18.41 11.48 27.14
CA LEU A 240 17.09 11.94 26.71
C LEU A 240 16.43 10.83 25.90
N LEU A 241 15.24 10.40 26.31
CA LEU A 241 14.42 9.46 25.56
C LEU A 241 13.19 10.20 25.02
N ILE A 242 13.02 10.18 23.70
CA ILE A 242 11.85 10.69 23.00
C ILE A 242 11.05 9.51 22.49
N GLU A 243 9.80 9.40 22.91
CA GLU A 243 8.90 8.31 22.55
C GLU A 243 7.70 8.90 21.79
N PRO A 244 7.73 8.87 20.45
CA PRO A 244 6.66 9.39 19.62
C PRO A 244 5.30 8.71 19.91
N PRO A 245 4.19 9.35 19.55
CA PRO A 245 2.86 8.75 19.65
C PRO A 245 2.69 7.50 18.77
N CYS A 246 3.55 7.31 17.75
CA CYS A 246 3.54 6.11 16.90
C CYS A 246 4.96 5.58 16.68
N GLY A 247 5.32 4.55 17.44
CA GLY A 247 6.57 3.79 17.27
C GLY A 247 7.85 4.62 17.39
N SER A 248 8.99 3.96 17.13
CA SER A 248 10.30 4.57 16.95
C SER A 248 10.81 5.49 18.08
N ASN A 249 11.16 4.87 19.20
CA ASN A 249 11.81 5.60 20.28
C ASN A 249 13.21 6.06 19.85
N THR A 250 13.51 7.34 20.08
CA THR A 250 14.83 7.91 19.86
C THR A 250 15.49 8.18 21.19
N CYS A 251 16.64 7.55 21.43
CA CYS A 251 17.44 7.76 22.64
C CYS A 251 18.67 8.61 22.30
N VAL A 252 18.96 9.63 23.11
CA VAL A 252 20.10 10.51 22.93
C VAL A 252 20.94 10.52 24.20
N ILE A 253 22.20 10.14 24.06
CA ILE A 253 23.19 10.16 25.14
C ILE A 253 24.15 11.32 24.89
N THR A 254 24.30 12.19 25.88
CA THR A 254 25.33 13.24 25.84
C THR A 254 26.66 12.68 26.32
N CYS A 255 27.62 12.58 25.40
CA CYS A 255 28.99 12.18 25.69
C CYS A 255 29.73 13.27 26.48
N GLN A 256 30.83 12.89 27.13
CA GLN A 256 31.64 13.79 27.97
C GLN A 256 32.25 14.95 27.18
N ASP A 257 32.56 14.73 25.90
CA ASP A 257 33.11 15.72 24.97
C ASP A 257 32.03 16.65 24.37
N GLY A 258 30.77 16.49 24.77
CA GLY A 258 29.65 17.24 24.22
C GLY A 258 29.07 16.66 22.93
N THR A 259 29.56 15.53 22.43
CA THR A 259 28.92 14.82 21.30
C THR A 259 27.55 14.29 21.72
N LEU A 260 26.58 14.33 20.80
CA LEU A 260 25.27 13.70 20.97
C LEU A 260 25.28 12.36 20.24
N LEU A 261 25.23 11.26 20.99
CA LEU A 261 25.09 9.92 20.44
C LEU A 261 23.62 9.53 20.44
N PHE A 262 23.07 9.40 19.25
CA PHE A 262 21.71 8.93 19.01
C PHE A 262 21.70 7.41 18.89
N VAL A 263 20.70 6.77 19.47
CA VAL A 263 20.36 5.38 19.20
C VAL A 263 19.05 5.38 18.44
N ASP A 264 19.14 5.02 17.16
CA ASP A 264 18.10 5.14 16.15
C ASP A 264 17.60 6.58 15.91
N SER A 265 16.75 6.75 14.88
CA SER A 265 16.47 8.08 14.31
C SER A 265 15.04 8.32 13.83
N GLY A 266 14.05 7.55 14.30
CA GLY A 266 12.67 7.86 13.96
C GLY A 266 12.18 7.23 12.66
N PHE A 267 10.90 7.44 12.40
CA PHE A 267 10.36 7.46 11.03
C PHE A 267 10.72 8.77 10.33
N ALA A 268 11.00 8.69 9.02
CA ALA A 268 11.27 9.88 8.21
C ALA A 268 10.09 10.86 8.19
N CYS A 269 8.85 10.36 8.25
CA CYS A 269 7.64 11.19 8.26
C CYS A 269 7.49 12.06 9.52
N TYR A 270 8.21 11.75 10.60
CA TYR A 270 8.28 12.56 11.82
C TYR A 270 9.62 13.30 11.97
N GLY A 271 10.48 13.28 10.95
CA GLY A 271 11.85 13.75 11.09
C GLY A 271 11.96 15.22 11.50
N ASP A 272 11.10 16.08 10.95
CA ASP A 272 11.07 17.51 11.31
C ASP A 272 10.52 17.74 12.71
N GLU A 273 9.44 17.04 13.09
CA GLU A 273 8.87 17.13 14.43
C GLU A 273 9.83 16.61 15.50
N LEU A 274 10.53 15.50 15.23
CA LEU A 274 11.59 14.96 16.09
C LEU A 274 12.73 15.99 16.25
N TRP A 275 13.21 16.57 15.16
CA TRP A 275 14.30 17.56 15.20
C TRP A 275 13.92 18.82 15.98
N ALA A 276 12.69 19.30 15.79
CA ALA A 276 12.16 20.44 16.53
C ALA A 276 12.04 20.14 18.03
N CYS A 277 11.67 18.90 18.39
CA CYS A 277 11.66 18.44 19.78
C CYS A 277 13.07 18.44 20.37
N LEU A 278 14.04 17.85 19.67
CA LEU A 278 15.44 17.78 20.10
C LEU A 278 16.06 19.17 20.30
N ALA A 279 15.80 20.11 19.37
CA ALA A 279 16.28 21.48 19.45
C ALA A 279 15.73 22.25 20.66
N ARG A 280 14.55 21.85 21.16
CA ARG A 280 13.92 22.43 22.35
C ARG A 280 14.48 21.86 23.64
N GLU A 281 14.74 20.55 23.65
CA GLU A 281 15.16 19.81 24.85
C GLU A 281 16.67 19.85 25.09
N ILE A 282 17.48 20.04 24.05
CA ILE A 282 18.94 19.98 24.13
C ILE A 282 19.52 21.39 23.91
N PRO A 283 20.21 21.98 24.91
CA PRO A 283 20.92 23.24 24.75
C PRO A 283 21.97 23.17 23.64
N ASP A 284 22.09 24.26 22.87
CA ASP A 284 23.03 24.42 21.76
C ASP A 284 22.97 23.30 20.71
N PHE A 285 21.82 22.62 20.58
CA PHE A 285 21.62 21.43 19.75
C PHE A 285 22.20 21.58 18.33
N ALA A 286 21.98 22.74 17.70
CA ALA A 286 22.45 23.00 16.33
C ALA A 286 23.96 22.92 16.19
N ALA A 287 24.73 23.42 17.17
CA ALA A 287 26.18 23.49 17.14
C ALA A 287 26.88 22.19 17.59
N ARG A 288 26.14 21.29 18.25
CA ARG A 288 26.70 20.04 18.77
C ARG A 288 26.86 18.99 17.66
N ARG A 289 27.97 18.26 17.71
CA ARG A 289 28.23 17.09 16.84
C ARG A 289 27.21 16.00 17.11
N LYS A 290 26.70 15.37 16.05
CA LYS A 290 25.64 14.35 16.12
C LYS A 290 26.14 13.07 15.48
N GLU A 291 26.21 12.01 16.27
CA GLU A 291 26.53 10.67 15.79
C GLU A 291 25.33 9.75 16.01
N LEU A 292 25.18 8.77 15.13
CA LEU A 292 24.07 7.82 15.17
C LEU A 292 24.60 6.40 15.33
N LEU A 293 24.03 5.64 16.26
CA LEU A 293 24.13 4.20 16.35
C LEU A 293 22.79 3.61 15.88
N LEU A 294 22.82 2.89 14.76
CA LEU A 294 21.65 2.17 14.27
C LEU A 294 21.63 0.76 14.87
N THR A 295 20.51 0.41 15.49
CA THR A 295 20.29 -0.94 16.02
C THR A 295 20.04 -1.94 14.89
N HIS A 296 19.29 -1.53 13.86
CA HIS A 296 19.02 -2.27 12.62
C HIS A 296 18.51 -1.31 11.52
N ALA A 297 18.30 -1.83 10.32
CA ALA A 297 18.03 -1.03 9.11
C ALA A 297 16.54 -0.84 8.80
N ASP A 298 15.64 -1.22 9.70
CA ASP A 298 14.21 -1.06 9.48
C ASP A 298 13.85 0.43 9.38
N VAL A 299 12.83 0.72 8.58
CA VAL A 299 12.46 2.09 8.17
C VAL A 299 12.07 2.99 9.34
N ASP A 300 11.68 2.40 10.47
CA ASP A 300 11.34 3.11 11.70
C ASP A 300 12.56 3.39 12.57
N HIS A 301 13.77 2.95 12.21
CA HIS A 301 15.00 3.26 12.94
C HIS A 301 15.93 4.21 12.17
N THR A 302 15.71 4.34 10.87
CA THR A 302 16.63 4.98 9.92
C THR A 302 16.11 6.31 9.35
N GLY A 303 14.99 6.82 9.85
CA GLY A 303 14.26 7.92 9.22
C GLY A 303 15.01 9.25 9.08
N CYS A 304 16.03 9.53 9.90
CA CYS A 304 16.78 10.80 9.85
C CYS A 304 18.30 10.58 9.65
N VAL A 305 18.72 9.44 9.10
CA VAL A 305 20.15 9.08 8.95
C VAL A 305 20.98 10.15 8.23
N ASP A 306 20.37 10.89 7.30
CA ASP A 306 20.98 11.96 6.52
C ASP A 306 21.37 13.20 7.34
N ARG A 307 20.90 13.31 8.59
CA ARG A 307 21.15 14.45 9.48
C ARG A 307 22.32 14.27 10.45
N PHE A 308 23.09 13.18 10.31
CA PHE A 308 24.18 12.81 11.22
C PHE A 308 25.56 12.90 10.58
N ASP A 309 26.56 13.30 11.36
CA ASP A 309 27.94 13.45 10.90
C ASP A 309 28.63 12.09 10.71
N ARG A 310 28.24 11.12 11.54
CA ARG A 310 28.82 9.77 11.57
C ARG A 310 27.78 8.76 12.00
N ILE A 311 27.74 7.62 11.30
CA ILE A 311 26.82 6.52 11.56
C ILE A 311 27.61 5.26 11.90
N TYR A 312 27.26 4.64 13.02
CA TYR A 312 27.72 3.33 13.44
C TYR A 312 26.59 2.33 13.24
N LEU A 313 26.89 1.24 12.54
CA LEU A 313 25.93 0.18 12.27
C LEU A 313 26.67 -1.14 12.09
N SER A 314 25.95 -2.24 12.25
CA SER A 314 26.50 -3.55 11.93
C SER A 314 26.73 -3.68 10.43
N ARG A 315 27.65 -4.57 10.02
CA ARG A 315 27.85 -4.88 8.61
C ARG A 315 26.56 -5.39 7.94
N ALA A 316 25.78 -6.20 8.65
CA ALA A 316 24.52 -6.73 8.14
C ALA A 316 23.51 -5.61 7.85
N SER A 317 23.44 -4.60 8.72
CA SER A 317 22.56 -3.43 8.53
C SER A 317 23.05 -2.49 7.43
N TYR A 318 24.32 -2.57 7.04
CA TYR A 318 24.87 -1.79 5.93
C TYR A 318 24.60 -2.46 4.57
N GLU A 319 24.53 -3.79 4.55
CA GLU A 319 24.32 -4.59 3.35
C GLU A 319 22.83 -4.84 3.03
N SER A 320 21.92 -4.50 3.95
CA SER A 320 20.45 -4.57 3.80
C SER A 320 19.89 -3.38 3.05
#